data_AF-A0A661WL32-F1
#
_entry.id   AF-A0A661WL32-F1
#
_cell.length_a   1.000
_cell.length_b   1.000
_cell.length_c   1.000
_cell.angle_alpha   90.00
_cell.angle_beta   90.00
_cell.angle_gamma   90.00
#
_symmetry.space_group_name_H-M   'P 1'
#
loop_
_entity.id
_entity.type
_entity.pdbx_description
1 polymer ?
#
loop_
_entity_poly.entity_id
_entity_poly.type
_entity_poly.pdbx_seq_one_letter_code
_entity_poly.pdbx_strand_id
1 'polypeptide(L)'
;MDNDIINPPLKMLISKVAIKATLLLAVVVGLYGLFLLIIGLPGMFLQEVQMLEVPELVQESSRFSPAPHGFIPFLAAILLIVGLRARKMLIAWLGLVTLLLFSALFLFGAGGAILPAAGLLLILMIIVTILRRMK
;
A
#
# COMPACT_ATOMS: atom_id res chain seq x y z
N MET A 1 -13.58 28.52 21.79
CA MET A 1 -14.27 29.01 20.57
C MET A 1 -14.59 27.75 19.79
N ASP A 2 -15.74 27.17 20.11
CA ASP A 2 -16.06 25.78 19.81
C ASP A 2 -16.68 25.69 18.43
N ASN A 3 -15.84 25.44 17.43
CA ASN A 3 -16.26 25.15 16.06
C ASN A 3 -16.72 23.69 15.94
N ASP A 4 -17.71 23.28 16.74
CA ASP A 4 -18.46 22.04 16.51
C ASP A 4 -19.49 22.26 15.39
N ILE A 5 -18.99 22.60 14.19
CA ILE A 5 -19.80 22.83 12.97
C ILE A 5 -20.30 21.48 12.39
N ILE A 6 -19.76 20.35 12.86
CA ILE A 6 -20.12 19.03 12.35
C ILE A 6 -21.15 18.39 13.27
N ASN A 7 -22.38 18.29 12.78
CA ASN A 7 -23.47 17.55 13.42
C ASN A 7 -22.99 16.14 13.90
N PRO A 8 -23.23 15.74 15.16
CA PRO A 8 -22.78 14.44 15.70
C PRO A 8 -23.16 13.21 14.84
N PRO A 9 -24.36 13.11 14.21
CA PRO A 9 -24.66 11.99 13.32
C PRO A 9 -23.81 11.99 12.04
N LEU A 10 -23.50 13.17 11.49
CA LEU A 10 -22.66 13.32 10.30
C LEU A 10 -21.22 12.89 10.59
N LYS A 11 -20.69 13.29 11.75
CA LYS A 11 -19.36 12.89 12.25
C LYS A 11 -19.23 11.36 12.35
N MET A 12 -20.29 10.69 12.85
CA MET A 12 -20.32 9.24 12.99
C MET A 12 -20.40 8.52 11.64
N LEU A 13 -21.12 9.10 10.67
CA LEU A 13 -21.17 8.59 9.30
C LEU A 13 -19.78 8.70 8.62
N ILE A 14 -19.16 9.88 8.67
CA ILE A 14 -17.85 10.14 8.07
C ILE A 14 -16.79 9.20 8.66
N SER A 15 -16.78 9.01 9.98
CA SER A 15 -15.84 8.09 10.64
C SER A 15 -16.03 6.65 10.15
N LYS A 16 -17.27 6.17 10.04
CA LYS A 16 -17.55 4.81 9.54
C LYS A 16 -17.12 4.63 8.09
N VAL A 17 -17.39 5.60 7.23
CA VAL A 17 -17.00 5.56 5.82
C VAL A 17 -15.48 5.60 5.70
N ALA A 18 -14.82 6.51 6.42
CA ALA A 18 -13.36 6.62 6.42
C ALA A 18 -12.70 5.30 6.85
N ILE A 19 -13.13 4.69 7.95
CA ILE A 19 -12.58 3.40 8.41
C ILE A 19 -12.79 2.29 7.36
N LYS A 20 -13.98 2.21 6.77
CA LYS A 20 -14.26 1.21 5.71
C LYS A 20 -13.39 1.43 4.48
N ALA A 21 -13.23 2.69 4.05
CA ALA A 21 -12.37 3.06 2.93
C ALA A 21 -10.90 2.74 3.22
N THR A 22 -10.40 3.04 4.43
CA THR A 22 -9.03 2.70 4.83
C THR A 22 -8.81 1.19 4.83
N LEU A 23 -9.78 0.41 5.34
CA LEU A 23 -9.69 -1.05 5.33
C LEU A 23 -9.69 -1.61 3.91
N LEU A 24 -10.58 -1.13 3.03
CA LEU A 24 -10.64 -1.56 1.64
C LEU A 24 -9.32 -1.26 0.93
N LEU A 25 -8.81 -0.04 1.08
CA LEU A 25 -7.58 0.39 0.45
C LEU A 25 -6.36 -0.38 0.99
N ALA A 26 -6.32 -0.67 2.30
CA ALA A 26 -5.29 -1.52 2.89
C ALA A 26 -5.35 -2.95 2.33
N VAL A 27 -6.54 -3.52 2.10
CA VAL A 27 -6.68 -4.83 1.45
C VAL A 27 -6.14 -4.79 0.02
N VAL A 28 -6.45 -3.76 -0.77
CA VAL A 28 -5.93 -3.61 -2.14
C VAL A 28 -4.41 -3.54 -2.14
N VAL A 29 -3.81 -2.75 -1.25
CA VAL A 29 -2.34 -2.66 -1.09
C VAL A 29 -1.75 -4.00 -0.66
N GLY A 30 -2.41 -4.71 0.26
CA GLY A 30 -1.99 -6.04 0.70
C GLY A 30 -2.01 -7.07 -0.43
N LEU A 31 -3.09 -7.10 -1.23
CA LEU A 31 -3.19 -7.97 -2.40
C LEU A 31 -2.11 -7.64 -3.44
N TYR A 32 -1.82 -6.35 -3.63
CA TYR A 32 -0.72 -5.94 -4.51
C TYR A 32 0.64 -6.39 -3.99
N GLY A 33 0.90 -6.25 -2.67
CA GLY A 33 2.12 -6.79 -2.05
C GLY A 33 2.24 -8.30 -2.20
N LEU A 34 1.13 -9.02 -2.06
CA LEU A 34 1.08 -10.47 -2.28
C LEU A 34 1.33 -10.84 -3.75
N PHE A 35 0.77 -10.06 -4.69
CA PHE A 35 1.04 -10.21 -6.13
C PHE A 35 2.53 -10.06 -6.42
N LEU A 36 3.20 -9.07 -5.83
CA LEU A 36 4.65 -8.89 -5.96
C LEU A 36 5.45 -10.07 -5.38
N LEU A 37 4.95 -10.72 -4.33
CA LEU A 37 5.60 -11.90 -3.75
C LEU A 37 5.43 -13.17 -4.58
N ILE A 38 4.25 -13.41 -5.15
CA ILE A 38 3.93 -14.66 -5.85
C ILE A 38 4.30 -14.59 -7.32
N ILE A 39 3.90 -13.50 -7.99
CA ILE A 39 4.07 -13.30 -9.43
C ILE A 39 5.28 -12.40 -9.67
N GLY A 40 5.36 -11.29 -8.92
CA GLY A 40 6.46 -10.34 -9.03
C GLY A 40 6.31 -9.35 -10.17
N LEU A 41 7.42 -8.74 -10.54
CA LEU A 41 7.45 -7.72 -11.60
C LEU A 41 8.03 -8.35 -12.87
N PRO A 42 7.65 -7.86 -14.06
CA PRO A 42 8.31 -8.25 -15.29
C PRO A 42 9.79 -7.84 -15.17
N GLY A 43 10.66 -8.84 -15.04
CA GLY A 43 12.10 -8.62 -15.09
C GLY A 43 12.51 -8.57 -16.55
N MET A 44 13.20 -7.51 -16.97
CA MET A 44 14.01 -7.58 -18.18
C MET A 44 15.24 -8.42 -17.82
N PHE A 45 15.11 -9.74 -17.91
CA PHE A 45 16.29 -10.59 -17.93
C PHE A 45 16.96 -10.33 -19.28
N LEU A 46 17.99 -9.49 -19.28
CA LEU A 46 18.97 -9.49 -20.35
C LEU A 46 19.60 -10.88 -20.31
N GLN A 47 19.10 -11.77 -21.18
CA GLN A 47 19.76 -13.02 -21.45
C GLN A 47 21.08 -12.63 -22.11
N GLU A 48 22.18 -12.65 -21.36
CA GLU A 48 23.52 -12.63 -21.94
C GLU A 48 23.67 -13.94 -22.73
N VAL A 49 23.16 -13.93 -23.96
CA VAL A 49 23.38 -14.99 -24.94
C VAL A 49 24.88 -14.96 -25.21
N GLN A 50 25.61 -15.96 -24.68
CA GLN A 50 26.97 -16.24 -25.12
C GLN A 50 26.97 -16.26 -26.64
N MET A 51 27.81 -15.41 -27.25
CA MET A 51 27.93 -15.24 -28.69
C MET A 51 28.17 -16.60 -29.38
N LEU A 52 27.12 -17.22 -29.85
CA LEU A 52 27.15 -18.31 -30.82
C LEU A 52 25.98 -18.05 -31.78
N GLU A 53 26.37 -17.57 -32.96
CA GLU A 53 25.62 -17.29 -34.17
C GLU A 53 24.24 -17.99 -34.25
N VAL A 54 23.16 -17.26 -33.92
CA VAL A 54 21.82 -17.57 -34.42
C VAL A 54 21.08 -16.25 -34.66
N PRO A 55 20.66 -15.94 -35.91
CA PRO A 55 19.79 -14.81 -36.20
C PRO A 55 18.33 -15.26 -36.03
N GLU A 56 17.90 -15.47 -34.79
CA GLU A 56 16.48 -15.61 -34.48
C GLU A 56 16.07 -14.46 -33.59
N LEU A 57 15.02 -13.77 -34.02
CA LEU A 57 14.31 -12.73 -33.27
C LEU A 57 14.20 -13.15 -31.80
N VAL A 58 15.04 -12.57 -30.94
CA VAL A 58 14.96 -12.78 -29.49
C VAL A 58 13.63 -12.18 -29.06
N GLN A 59 12.58 -13.00 -29.05
CA GLN A 59 11.37 -12.68 -28.31
C GLN A 59 11.78 -12.59 -26.85
N GLU A 60 11.93 -11.35 -26.36
CA GLU A 60 12.00 -11.06 -24.93
C GLU A 60 10.69 -11.54 -24.30
N SER A 61 10.61 -12.82 -23.94
CA SER A 61 9.51 -13.32 -23.13
C SER A 61 9.67 -12.66 -21.76
N SER A 62 8.78 -11.73 -21.42
CA SER A 62 8.76 -11.08 -20.12
C SER A 62 8.51 -12.15 -19.04
N ARG A 63 9.60 -12.63 -18.43
CA ARG A 63 9.51 -13.53 -17.29
C ARG A 63 9.22 -12.69 -16.05
N PHE A 64 8.06 -12.93 -15.45
CA PHE A 64 7.74 -12.39 -14.14
C PHE A 64 8.60 -13.10 -13.10
N SER A 65 9.35 -12.31 -12.32
CA SER A 65 10.20 -12.84 -11.25
C SER A 65 9.70 -12.32 -9.91
N PRO A 66 9.48 -13.20 -8.91
CA PRO A 66 9.08 -12.83 -7.56
C PRO A 66 9.95 -11.71 -6.98
N ALA A 67 9.29 -10.70 -6.43
CA ALA A 67 9.92 -9.55 -5.81
C ALA A 67 9.82 -9.69 -4.28
N PRO A 68 10.89 -10.12 -3.58
CA PRO A 68 10.85 -10.35 -2.13
C PRO A 68 10.51 -9.07 -1.34
N HIS A 69 10.81 -7.90 -1.89
CA HIS A 69 10.45 -6.61 -1.33
C HIS A 69 8.93 -6.36 -1.27
N GLY A 70 8.11 -7.14 -1.99
CA GLY A 70 6.64 -7.15 -1.88
C GLY A 70 6.11 -7.56 -0.50
N PHE A 71 6.94 -8.18 0.33
CA PHE A 71 6.61 -8.49 1.73
C PHE A 71 6.33 -7.24 2.56
N ILE A 72 7.01 -6.13 2.27
CA ILE A 72 6.89 -4.88 3.03
C ILE A 72 5.48 -4.27 2.89
N PRO A 73 4.96 -3.98 1.68
CA PRO A 73 3.60 -3.47 1.54
C PRO A 73 2.54 -4.47 2.03
N PHE A 74 2.79 -5.78 1.91
CA PHE A 74 1.90 -6.81 2.46
C PHE A 74 1.82 -6.75 3.99
N LEU A 75 2.96 -6.74 4.68
CA LEU A 75 3.01 -6.66 6.14
C LEU A 75 2.46 -5.31 6.64
N ALA A 76 2.78 -4.22 5.97
CA ALA A 76 2.24 -2.89 6.28
C ALA A 76 0.70 -2.86 6.19
N ALA A 77 0.12 -3.50 5.18
CA ALA A 77 -1.32 -3.65 5.04
C ALA A 77 -1.94 -4.47 6.18
N ILE A 78 -1.30 -5.58 6.58
CA ILE A 78 -1.75 -6.38 7.74
C ILE A 78 -1.74 -5.53 9.01
N LEU A 79 -0.67 -4.78 9.27
CA LEU A 79 -0.56 -3.91 10.44
C LEU A 79 -1.64 -2.82 10.44
N LEU A 80 -1.95 -2.22 9.29
CA LEU A 80 -3.05 -1.27 9.13
C LEU A 80 -4.40 -1.91 9.47
N ILE A 81 -4.71 -3.08 8.91
CA ILE A 81 -5.98 -3.79 9.11
C ILE A 81 -6.13 -4.20 10.57
N VAL A 82 -5.11 -4.86 11.14
CA VAL A 82 -5.11 -5.34 12.52
C VAL A 82 -5.18 -4.16 13.49
N GLY A 83 -4.39 -3.10 13.26
CA GLY A 83 -4.40 -1.90 14.09
C GLY A 83 -5.76 -1.21 14.12
N LEU A 84 -6.41 -1.06 12.97
CA LEU A 84 -7.76 -0.48 12.88
C LEU A 84 -8.82 -1.37 13.55
N ARG A 85 -8.79 -2.68 13.30
CA ARG A 85 -9.73 -3.66 13.87
C ARG A 85 -9.61 -3.78 15.39
N ALA A 86 -8.39 -3.90 15.90
CA ALA A 86 -8.09 -3.96 17.33
C ALA A 86 -8.19 -2.60 18.03
N ARG A 87 -8.56 -1.54 17.30
CA ARG A 87 -8.62 -0.15 17.76
C ARG A 87 -7.28 0.40 18.28
N LYS A 88 -6.15 -0.27 17.99
CA LYS A 88 -4.79 0.14 18.34
C LYS A 88 -4.20 1.05 17.26
N MET A 89 -4.49 2.35 17.36
CA MET A 89 -4.10 3.34 16.35
C MET A 89 -2.58 3.41 16.13
N LEU A 90 -1.76 3.20 17.17
CA LEU A 90 -0.30 3.17 17.03
C LEU A 90 0.18 2.10 16.05
N ILE A 91 -0.43 0.91 16.07
CA ILE A 91 -0.08 -0.18 15.15
C ILE A 91 -0.49 0.17 13.72
N ALA A 92 -1.68 0.78 13.55
CA ALA A 92 -2.15 1.23 12.24
C ALA A 92 -1.22 2.31 11.64
N TRP A 93 -0.80 3.27 12.47
CA TRP A 93 0.17 4.29 12.09
C TRP A 93 1.53 3.70 11.75
N LEU A 94 1.99 2.69 12.50
CA LEU A 94 3.25 2.00 12.20
C LEU A 94 3.20 1.34 10.82
N GLY A 95 2.11 0.62 10.50
CA GLY A 95 1.89 0.07 9.15
C GLY A 95 1.90 1.14 8.06
N LEU A 96 1.23 2.28 8.30
CA LEU A 96 1.20 3.39 7.35
C LEU A 96 2.58 4.02 7.12
N VAL A 97 3.34 4.25 8.19
CA VAL A 97 4.69 4.82 8.13
C VAL A 97 5.62 3.87 7.38
N THR A 98 5.57 2.56 7.66
CA THR A 98 6.31 1.54 6.91
C THR A 98 5.96 1.58 5.42
N LEU A 99 4.68 1.73 5.07
CA LEU A 99 4.23 1.83 3.68
C LEU A 99 4.77 3.08 2.99
N LEU A 100 4.73 4.23 3.66
CA LEU A 100 5.26 5.50 3.13
C LEU A 100 6.77 5.46 2.94
N LEU A 101 7.50 4.91 3.90
CA LEU A 101 8.95 4.68 3.79
C LEU A 101 9.28 3.79 2.62
N PHE A 102 8.55 2.68 2.46
CA PHE A 102 8.71 1.80 1.30
C PHE A 102 8.46 2.54 -0.02
N SER A 103 7.35 3.29 -0.11
CA SER A 103 7.02 4.06 -1.31
C SER A 103 8.05 5.14 -1.63
N ALA A 104 8.64 5.79 -0.61
CA ALA A 104 9.70 6.77 -0.80
C ALA A 104 11.02 6.14 -1.25
N LEU A 105 11.40 5.00 -0.67
CA LEU A 105 12.64 4.29 -1.02
C LEU A 105 12.58 3.63 -2.40
N PHE A 106 11.41 3.16 -2.83
CA PHE A 106 11.20 2.48 -4.11
C PHE A 106 10.37 3.32 -5.09
N LEU A 107 10.56 4.65 -5.07
CA LEU A 107 9.76 5.62 -5.82
C LEU A 107 9.69 5.33 -7.33
N PHE A 108 10.79 4.88 -7.93
CA PHE A 108 10.88 4.60 -9.38
C PHE A 108 10.49 3.17 -9.77
N GLY A 109 9.95 2.38 -8.84
CA GLY A 109 9.51 1.00 -9.07
C GLY A 109 8.15 0.72 -8.45
N ALA A 110 8.04 -0.42 -7.73
CA ALA A 110 6.82 -0.81 -7.03
C ALA A 110 6.33 0.25 -6.02
N GLY A 111 7.25 1.01 -5.41
CA GLY A 111 6.92 2.04 -4.42
C GLY A 111 6.16 3.22 -5.02
N GLY A 112 6.49 3.62 -6.26
CA GLY A 112 5.78 4.66 -7.00
C GLY A 112 4.36 4.29 -7.35
N ALA A 113 4.11 3.03 -7.73
CA ALA A 113 2.76 2.53 -8.01
C ALA A 113 1.85 2.56 -6.77
N ILE A 114 2.43 2.35 -5.58
CA ILE A 114 1.71 2.34 -4.30
C ILE A 114 1.58 3.74 -3.69
N LEU A 115 2.42 4.71 -4.09
CA LEU A 115 2.48 6.04 -3.50
C LEU A 115 1.13 6.78 -3.48
N PRO A 116 0.29 6.79 -4.54
CA PRO A 116 -1.02 7.44 -4.49
C PRO A 116 -1.95 6.80 -3.45
N ALA A 117 -1.90 5.46 -3.33
CA ALA A 117 -2.67 4.73 -2.33
C ALA A 117 -2.17 5.01 -0.92
N ALA A 118 -0.84 5.09 -0.72
CA ALA A 118 -0.25 5.44 0.57
C ALA A 118 -0.60 6.88 1.00
N GLY A 119 -0.61 7.84 0.07
CA GLY A 119 -1.04 9.21 0.32
C GLY A 119 -2.53 9.29 0.67
N LEU A 120 -3.40 8.56 -0.04
CA LEU A 120 -4.82 8.51 0.28
C LEU A 120 -5.07 7.83 1.65
N LEU A 121 -4.33 6.75 1.96
CA LEU A 121 -4.36 6.11 3.29
C LEU A 121 -3.94 7.07 4.40
N LEU A 122 -2.93 7.91 4.16
CA LEU A 122 -2.48 8.94 5.10
C LEU A 122 -3.60 9.93 5.42
N ILE A 123 -4.26 10.48 4.39
CA ILE A 123 -5.37 11.42 4.56
C ILE A 123 -6.50 10.76 5.35
N LEU A 124 -6.90 9.54 4.98
CA LEU A 124 -7.96 8.81 5.68
C LEU A 124 -7.58 8.52 7.14
N MET A 125 -6.34 8.11 7.42
CA MET A 125 -5.86 7.87 8.79
C MET A 125 -5.85 9.14 9.63
N ILE A 126 -5.50 10.30 9.05
CA ILE A 126 -5.58 11.59 9.72
C ILE A 126 -7.03 11.90 10.11
N ILE A 127 -7.97 11.77 9.16
CA ILE A 127 -9.41 11.97 9.41
C ILE A 127 -9.89 11.06 10.54
N VAL A 128 -9.59 9.76 10.48
CA VAL A 128 -10.00 8.79 11.52
C VAL A 128 -9.39 9.15 12.88
N THR A 129 -8.14 9.63 12.91
CA THR A 129 -7.45 10.00 14.15
C THR A 129 -8.06 11.26 14.77
N ILE A 130 -8.33 12.30 13.99
CA ILE A 130 -8.96 13.54 14.45
C ILE A 130 -10.36 13.24 14.99
N LEU A 131 -11.17 12.51 14.23
CA LEU A 131 -12.54 12.17 14.62
C LEU A 131 -12.61 11.34 15.91
N ARG A 132 -11.60 10.50 16.18
CA ARG A 132 -11.49 9.75 17.44
C ARG A 132 -11.07 10.60 18.64
N ARG A 133 -10.20 11.60 18.45
CA ARG A 133 -9.76 12.48 19.56
C ARG A 133 -10.84 13.43 20.04
N MET A 134 -11.77 13.79 19.16
CA MET A 134 -12.90 14.65 19.48
C MET A 134 -14.09 13.89 20.11
N LYS A 135 -13.88 12.67 20.60
CA LYS A 135 -14.91 11.84 21.26
C LYS A 135 -14.43 11.52 22.67
#